data_AF-A0A8T6E9Q0-F1
#
_entry.id   AF-A0A8T6E9Q0-F1
#
_cell.length_a   1.000
_cell.length_b   1.000
_cell.length_c   1.000
_cell.angle_alpha   90.00
_cell.angle_beta   90.00
_cell.angle_gamma   90.00
#
_symmetry.space_group_name_H-M   'P 1'
#
loop_
_entity.id
_entity.type
_entity.pdbx_description
1 polymer ?
#
loop_
_entity_poly.entity_id
_entity_poly.type
_entity_poly.pdbx_seq_one_letter_code
_entity_poly.pdbx_strand_id
1 'polypeptide(L)'
;MASAPSALEVKLWGDFACFTRPEMKVERVTYPIMTPSAARGALEAIFWKPQISWRVDEIHVLKPIAYASILRNEINDRQSHRTARSWAREGGGYDAASVRSRAQRHTLALR
;
A
#
# COMPACT_ATOMS: atom_id res chain seq x y z
N MET A 1 -7.11 -26.05 -21.90
CA MET A 1 -8.20 -25.34 -22.57
C MET A 1 -7.72 -23.92 -22.81
N ALA A 2 -7.68 -23.46 -24.05
CA ALA A 2 -7.28 -22.07 -24.35
C ALA A 2 -8.36 -21.14 -23.77
N SER A 3 -7.96 -20.30 -22.82
CA SER A 3 -8.82 -19.22 -22.29
C SER A 3 -9.22 -18.32 -23.45
N ALA A 4 -10.48 -17.86 -23.46
CA ALA A 4 -10.94 -16.88 -24.44
C ALA A 4 -10.03 -15.62 -24.35
N PRO A 5 -9.79 -14.90 -25.46
CA PRO A 5 -8.96 -13.71 -25.42
C PRO A 5 -9.51 -12.73 -24.38
N SER A 6 -8.68 -12.40 -23.41
CA SER A 6 -8.97 -11.41 -22.37
C SER A 6 -9.20 -10.05 -23.04
N ALA A 7 -10.25 -9.35 -22.64
CA ALA A 7 -10.58 -8.05 -23.23
C ALA A 7 -9.49 -6.99 -22.97
N LEU A 8 -8.68 -7.19 -21.93
CA LEU A 8 -7.56 -6.34 -21.55
C LEU A 8 -6.57 -7.14 -20.69
N GLU A 9 -5.28 -6.99 -20.97
CA GLU A 9 -4.19 -7.47 -20.11
C GLU A 9 -3.27 -6.31 -19.75
N VAL A 10 -2.90 -6.20 -18.47
CA VAL A 10 -2.02 -5.14 -17.98
C VAL A 10 -0.85 -5.77 -17.24
N LYS A 11 0.37 -5.51 -17.72
CA LYS A 11 1.60 -5.93 -17.06
C LYS A 11 2.00 -4.88 -16.02
N LEU A 12 1.94 -5.26 -14.74
CA LEU A 12 2.42 -4.46 -13.63
C LEU A 12 3.72 -5.06 -13.07
N TRP A 13 4.71 -4.22 -12.79
CA TRP A 13 5.98 -4.62 -12.19
C TRP A 13 6.59 -3.47 -11.39
N GLY A 14 7.48 -3.80 -10.48
CA GLY A 14 8.28 -2.86 -9.70
C GLY A 14 9.39 -3.62 -8.94
N ASP A 15 10.31 -2.88 -8.33
CA ASP A 15 11.40 -3.47 -7.54
C ASP A 15 10.93 -4.04 -6.21
N PHE A 16 9.82 -3.50 -5.67
CA PHE A 16 9.19 -3.97 -4.45
C PHE A 16 7.67 -3.92 -4.56
N ALA A 17 6.99 -4.78 -3.80
CA ALA A 17 5.54 -4.70 -3.60
C ALA A 17 5.14 -5.06 -2.17
N CYS A 18 4.10 -4.43 -1.62
CA CYS A 18 3.58 -4.77 -0.29
C CYS A 18 2.05 -4.77 -0.30
N PHE A 19 1.47 -5.97 -0.45
CA PHE A 19 0.03 -6.21 -0.36
C PHE A 19 -0.30 -6.63 1.07
N THR A 20 -0.38 -5.65 1.97
CA THR A 20 -0.40 -5.90 3.42
C THR A 20 -1.57 -6.79 3.85
N ARG A 21 -1.25 -7.84 4.60
CA ARG A 21 -2.21 -8.69 5.31
C ARG A 21 -2.93 -7.90 6.41
N PRO A 22 -4.28 -7.94 6.48
CA PRO A 22 -5.04 -7.13 7.43
C PRO A 22 -4.70 -7.45 8.90
N GLU A 23 -4.36 -8.71 9.21
CA GLU A 23 -4.00 -9.16 10.54
C GLU A 23 -2.65 -8.61 11.05
N MET A 24 -1.77 -8.16 10.15
CA MET A 24 -0.41 -7.69 10.46
C MET A 24 -0.20 -6.26 9.97
N LYS A 25 -1.08 -5.34 10.39
CA LYS A 25 -1.04 -3.94 9.95
C LYS A 25 0.07 -3.10 10.59
N VAL A 26 0.46 -3.44 11.82
CA VAL A 26 1.50 -2.71 12.57
C VAL A 26 2.89 -3.08 12.03
N GLU A 27 3.20 -4.37 12.04
CA GLU A 27 4.37 -4.94 11.38
C GLU A 27 3.95 -5.50 10.03
N ARG A 28 4.14 -4.73 8.96
CA ARG A 28 3.52 -5.02 7.66
C ARG A 28 4.08 -6.29 7.07
N VAL A 29 3.22 -7.28 6.84
CA VAL A 29 3.56 -8.49 6.09
C VAL A 29 2.72 -8.55 4.83
N THR A 30 3.39 -8.67 3.68
CA THR A 30 2.72 -8.80 2.38
C THR A 30 2.13 -10.19 2.18
N TYR A 31 1.01 -10.27 1.45
CA TYR A 31 0.64 -11.49 0.75
C TYR A 31 1.73 -11.89 -0.26
N PRO A 32 1.86 -13.20 -0.59
CA PRO A 32 2.85 -13.69 -1.56
C PRO A 32 2.60 -13.18 -3.00
N ILE A 33 1.40 -12.69 -3.29
CA ILE A 33 0.97 -12.25 -4.62
C ILE A 33 0.10 -10.99 -4.50
N MET A 34 -0.10 -10.28 -5.62
CA MET A 34 -1.04 -9.18 -5.71
C MET A 34 -2.46 -9.64 -5.39
N THR A 35 -3.17 -8.88 -4.56
CA THR A 35 -4.59 -9.15 -4.26
C THR A 35 -5.49 -8.59 -5.36
N PRO A 36 -6.69 -9.17 -5.59
CA PRO A 36 -7.65 -8.61 -6.55
C PRO A 36 -8.03 -7.16 -6.26
N SER A 37 -8.08 -6.78 -4.98
CA SER A 37 -8.33 -5.38 -4.58
C SER A 37 -7.20 -4.44 -4.97
N ALA A 38 -5.93 -4.87 -4.86
CA ALA A 38 -4.78 -4.09 -5.29
C ALA A 38 -4.70 -4.00 -6.82
N ALA A 39 -4.97 -5.10 -7.53
CA ALA A 39 -5.05 -5.12 -8.99
C ALA A 39 -6.14 -4.17 -9.51
N ARG A 40 -7.35 -4.23 -8.91
CA ARG A 40 -8.44 -3.29 -9.20
C ARG A 40 -8.00 -1.85 -8.97
N GLY A 41 -7.39 -1.55 -7.82
CA GLY A 41 -6.90 -0.20 -7.51
C GLY A 41 -5.86 0.30 -8.52
N ALA A 42 -4.98 -0.58 -9.02
CA ALA A 42 -4.03 -0.23 -10.06
C ALA A 42 -4.71 0.10 -11.40
N LEU A 43 -5.73 -0.68 -11.81
CA LEU A 43 -6.54 -0.39 -13.00
C LEU A 43 -7.32 0.92 -12.85
N GLU A 44 -7.91 1.17 -11.68
CA GLU A 44 -8.63 2.40 -11.38
C GLU A 44 -7.73 3.65 -11.45
N ALA A 45 -6.46 3.51 -11.05
CA ALA A 45 -5.46 4.59 -11.14
C ALA A 45 -5.06 4.91 -12.59
N ILE A 46 -5.13 3.94 -13.50
CA ILE A 46 -4.92 4.18 -14.94
C ILE A 46 -6.15 4.88 -15.52
N PHE A 47 -7.33 4.30 -15.29
CA PHE A 47 -8.58 4.89 -15.73
C PHE A 47 -9.76 4.41 -14.89
N TRP A 48 -10.54 5.37 -14.38
CA TRP A 48 -11.80 5.09 -13.70
C TRP A 48 -12.81 6.22 -13.89
N LYS A 49 -14.08 5.85 -13.97
CA LYS A 49 -15.25 6.73 -13.96
C LYS A 49 -16.35 6.08 -13.11
N PRO A 50 -17.25 6.85 -12.48
CA PRO A 50 -18.36 6.29 -11.68
C PRO A 50 -19.25 5.29 -12.43
N GLN A 51 -19.31 5.38 -13.76
CA GLN A 51 -20.11 4.52 -14.63
C GLN A 51 -19.45 3.17 -14.96
N ILE A 52 -18.20 2.95 -14.53
CA ILE A 52 -17.45 1.73 -14.81
C ILE A 52 -16.92 1.08 -13.53
N SER A 53 -16.81 -0.24 -13.56
CA SER A 53 -16.17 -1.02 -12.52
C SER A 53 -15.21 -2.04 -13.15
N TRP A 54 -14.05 -2.19 -12.54
CA TRP A 54 -13.07 -3.19 -12.95
C TRP A 54 -13.34 -4.50 -12.21
N ARG A 55 -13.48 -5.58 -12.99
CA ARG A 55 -13.53 -6.95 -12.48
C ARG A 55 -12.21 -7.63 -12.85
N VAL A 56 -11.50 -8.13 -11.84
CA VAL A 56 -10.26 -8.87 -12.04
C VAL A 56 -10.64 -10.34 -12.17
N ASP A 57 -10.41 -10.91 -13.34
CA ASP A 57 -10.71 -12.32 -13.60
C ASP A 57 -9.51 -13.22 -13.27
N GLU A 58 -8.29 -12.78 -13.65
CA GLU A 58 -7.07 -13.57 -13.46
C GLU A 58 -5.87 -12.69 -13.05
N ILE A 59 -4.95 -13.27 -12.28
CA ILE A 59 -3.66 -12.67 -11.92
C ILE A 59 -2.56 -13.67 -12.25
N HIS A 60 -1.69 -13.30 -13.18
CA HIS A 60 -0.57 -14.13 -13.63
C HIS A 60 0.71 -13.73 -12.89
N VAL A 61 1.31 -14.67 -12.16
CA VAL A 61 2.55 -14.44 -11.42
C VAL A 61 3.74 -14.75 -12.33
N LEU A 62 4.45 -13.71 -12.76
CA LEU A 62 5.52 -13.82 -13.78
C LEU A 62 6.93 -13.96 -13.19
N LYS A 63 7.10 -13.74 -11.88
CA LYS A 63 8.39 -13.84 -11.18
C LYS A 63 8.28 -14.73 -9.94
N PRO A 64 9.36 -15.40 -9.52
CA PRO A 64 9.39 -16.14 -8.27
C PRO A 64 9.04 -15.23 -7.08
N ILE A 65 8.38 -15.81 -6.07
CA ILE A 65 8.03 -15.09 -4.85
C ILE A 65 9.28 -14.98 -3.98
N ALA A 66 9.80 -13.78 -3.81
CA ALA A 66 10.91 -13.48 -2.91
C ALA A 66 10.54 -12.30 -2.00
N TYR A 67 11.17 -12.26 -0.82
CA TYR A 67 10.90 -11.25 0.20
C TYR A 67 12.12 -10.39 0.52
N ALA A 68 11.85 -9.17 0.94
CA ALA A 68 12.81 -8.24 1.55
C ALA A 68 12.27 -7.74 2.89
N SER A 69 13.16 -7.65 3.88
CA SER A 69 12.91 -6.97 5.15
C SER A 69 13.34 -5.51 5.02
N ILE A 70 12.44 -4.59 5.38
CA ILE A 70 12.68 -3.15 5.35
C ILE A 70 12.25 -2.57 6.70
N LEU A 71 13.15 -1.86 7.38
CA LEU A 71 12.83 -1.13 8.62
C LEU A 71 12.69 0.36 8.30
N ARG A 72 11.57 0.97 8.72
CA ARG A 72 11.29 2.39 8.51
C ARG A 72 10.95 3.10 9.80
N ASN A 73 11.38 4.37 9.89
CA ASN A 73 10.84 5.32 10.85
C ASN A 73 9.52 5.88 10.30
N GLU A 74 8.45 5.73 11.07
CA GLU A 74 7.10 6.21 10.74
C GLU A 74 6.53 7.06 11.85
N ILE A 75 5.56 7.91 11.50
CA ILE A 75 4.86 8.75 12.46
C ILE A 75 3.77 7.94 13.17
N ASN A 76 3.63 8.17 14.48
CA ASN A 76 2.50 7.64 15.25
C ASN A 76 1.28 8.56 15.20
N ASP A 77 1.53 9.86 15.10
CA ASP A 77 0.51 10.88 15.29
C ASP A 77 -0.18 11.24 13.97
N ARG A 78 -1.51 11.24 13.99
CA ARG A 78 -2.31 11.74 12.87
C ARG A 78 -2.14 13.26 12.78
N GLN A 79 -1.53 13.72 11.70
CA GLN A 79 -1.44 15.14 11.39
C GLN A 79 -2.80 15.64 10.91
N SER A 80 -3.51 16.38 11.77
CA SER A 80 -4.86 16.87 11.51
C SER A 80 -4.91 18.40 11.52
N HIS A 81 -5.81 18.98 10.72
CA HIS A 81 -6.04 20.42 10.71
C HIS A 81 -6.43 20.95 12.11
N ARG A 82 -7.18 20.17 12.88
CA ARG A 82 -7.57 20.55 14.26
C ARG A 82 -6.34 20.70 15.16
N THR A 83 -5.41 19.76 15.10
CA THR A 83 -4.15 19.79 15.87
C THR A 83 -3.31 21.00 15.47
N ALA A 84 -3.13 21.22 14.17
CA ALA A 84 -2.38 22.37 13.65
C ALA A 84 -3.00 23.72 14.08
N ARG A 85 -4.33 23.83 14.10
CA ARG A 85 -5.04 25.07 14.51
C ARG A 85 -4.90 25.38 16.00
N SER A 86 -4.79 24.36 16.85
CA SER A 86 -4.52 24.54 18.28
C SER A 86 -3.10 25.07 18.49
N TRP A 87 -2.10 24.47 17.83
CA TRP A 87 -0.71 24.96 17.90
C TRP A 87 -0.55 26.41 17.43
N ALA A 88 -1.32 26.83 16.42
CA ALA A 88 -1.30 28.22 15.95
C ALA A 88 -1.79 29.24 17.01
N ARG A 89 -2.57 28.80 18.00
CA ARG A 89 -3.13 29.66 19.06
C ARG A 89 -2.36 29.58 20.37
N GLU A 90 -2.00 28.36 20.74
CA GLU A 90 -1.46 28.03 22.08
C GLU A 90 0.07 27.91 22.07
N GLY A 91 0.69 27.95 20.88
CA GLY A 91 2.08 27.57 20.70
C GLY A 91 2.23 26.04 20.68
N GLY A 92 3.22 25.55 19.93
CA GLY A 92 3.49 24.12 19.77
C GLY A 92 4.06 23.77 18.41
N GLY A 93 4.16 22.47 18.12
CA GLY A 93 4.64 21.97 16.84
C GLY A 93 4.74 20.46 16.82
N TYR A 94 5.03 19.91 15.64
CA TYR A 94 5.33 18.49 15.48
C TYR A 94 6.84 18.29 15.46
N ASP A 95 7.34 17.48 16.39
CA ASP A 95 8.73 17.02 16.40
C ASP A 95 8.80 15.60 15.82
N ALA A 96 9.29 15.48 14.59
CA ALA A 96 9.45 14.21 13.91
C ALA A 96 10.57 13.33 14.50
N ALA A 97 11.50 13.92 15.25
CA ALA A 97 12.60 13.20 15.90
C ALA A 97 12.22 12.68 17.29
N SER A 98 11.16 13.21 17.90
CA SER A 98 10.65 12.77 19.19
C SER A 98 10.30 11.28 19.19
N VAL A 99 10.82 10.56 20.20
CA VAL A 99 10.57 9.12 20.40
C VAL A 99 9.10 8.82 20.64
N ARG A 100 8.30 9.81 21.11
CA ARG A 100 6.86 9.64 21.31
C ARG A 100 6.10 9.66 19.98
N SER A 101 6.57 10.49 19.04
CA SER A 101 5.90 10.75 17.77
C SER A 101 6.38 9.89 16.61
N ARG A 102 7.44 9.10 16.83
CA ARG A 102 8.05 8.16 15.88
C ARG A 102 7.93 6.71 16.38
N ALA A 103 7.53 5.80 15.50
CA ALA A 103 7.72 4.36 15.68
C ALA A 103 8.63 3.79 14.58
N GLN A 104 9.45 2.81 14.94
CA GLN A 104 10.08 1.94 13.95
C GLN A 104 9.12 0.81 13.63
N ARG A 105 8.84 0.60 12.34
CA ARG A 105 7.97 -0.46 11.87
C ARG A 105 8.69 -1.29 10.83
N HIS A 106 8.62 -2.60 11.00
CA HIS A 106 9.16 -3.56 10.07
C HIS A 106 8.15 -3.81 8.96
N THR A 107 8.67 -3.98 7.75
CA THR A 107 7.88 -4.37 6.57
C THR A 107 8.57 -5.57 5.92
N LEU A 108 7.86 -6.68 5.80
CA LEU A 108 8.20 -7.80 4.93
C LEU A 108 7.48 -7.60 3.59
N ALA A 109 8.22 -7.12 2.58
CA ALA A 109 7.73 -6.82 1.24
C ALA A 109 8.18 -7.89 0.23
N LEU A 110 7.56 -7.94 -0.94
CA LEU A 110 8.00 -8.69 -2.10
C LEU A 110 9.15 -7.96 -2.80
N ARG A 111 10.07 -8.71 -3.45
CA ARG A 111 11.18 -8.21 -4.28
C ARG A 111 11.39 -9.07 -5.53
#